data_AF-A0A966D681-F1
#
_entry.id   AF-A0A966D681-F1
#
_cell.length_a   1.000
_cell.length_b   1.000
_cell.length_c   1.000
_cell.angle_alpha   90.00
_cell.angle_beta   90.00
_cell.angle_gamma   90.00
#
_symmetry.space_group_name_H-M   'P 1'
#
loop_
_entity.id
_entity.type
_entity.pdbx_description
1 polymer ?
#
loop_
_entity_poly.entity_id
_entity_poly.type
_entity_poly.pdbx_seq_one_letter_code
_entity_poly.pdbx_strand_id
1 'polypeptide(L)' 'MKDFADRLSAFEDLSCSVVGISPDSPETHKKFAEKLGLDYPLLSDPDHEFIEACGFWAAKTMYAKEYM' A
#
# COMPACT_ATOMS: atom_id res chain seq x y z
N MET A 1 -5.04 11.73 6.29
CA MET A 1 -4.09 11.03 5.40
C MET A 1 -4.87 10.56 4.16
N LYS A 2 -5.06 11.46 3.20
CA LYS A 2 -5.63 11.19 1.86
C LYS A 2 -4.76 11.84 0.76
N ASP A 3 -3.48 12.10 1.06
CA ASP A 3 -2.61 12.95 0.23
C ASP A 3 -2.49 12.45 -1.21
N PHE A 4 -2.33 11.14 -1.40
CA PHE A 4 -2.29 10.52 -2.73
C PHE A 4 -3.63 10.52 -3.45
N ALA A 5 -4.73 10.33 -2.71
CA ALA A 5 -6.08 10.37 -3.28
C ALA A 5 -6.44 11.77 -3.79
N ASP A 6 -6.09 12.79 -3.02
CA ASP A 6 -6.34 14.21 -3.33
C ASP A 6 -5.53 14.69 -4.54
N ARG A 7 -4.36 14.08 -4.74
CA ARG A 7 -3.40 14.45 -5.81
C ARG A 7 -3.47 13.53 -7.02
N LEU A 8 -4.47 12.64 -7.12
CA LEU A 8 -4.61 11.69 -8.24
C LEU A 8 -4.54 12.40 -9.61
N SER A 9 -5.23 13.52 -9.78
CA SER A 9 -5.21 14.26 -11.05
C SER A 9 -3.79 14.69 -11.44
N ALA A 10 -2.98 15.12 -10.47
CA ALA A 10 -1.60 15.54 -10.74
C ALA A 10 -0.71 14.37 -11.21
N PHE A 11 -1.03 13.14 -10.79
CA PHE A 11 -0.35 11.95 -11.30
C PHE A 11 -0.88 11.56 -12.69
N GLU A 12 -2.19 11.69 -12.93
CA GLU A 12 -2.79 11.46 -14.25
C GLU A 12 -2.26 12.44 -15.31
N ASP A 13 -2.09 13.72 -14.96
CA ASP A 13 -1.46 14.74 -15.81
C ASP A 13 -0.02 14.36 -16.20
N LEU A 14 0.67 13.59 -15.34
CA LEU A 14 1.99 13.04 -15.60
C LEU A 14 1.96 11.66 -16.27
N SER A 15 0.79 11.19 -16.72
CA SER A 15 0.58 9.84 -17.26
C SER A 15 1.05 8.73 -16.33
N CYS A 16 0.92 8.95 -15.02
CA CYS A 16 1.33 8.03 -13.97
C CYS A 16 0.09 7.42 -13.29
N SER A 17 0.09 6.09 -13.11
CA SER A 17 -0.94 5.40 -12.33
C SER A 17 -0.47 5.20 -10.89
N VAL A 18 -1.35 5.51 -9.94
CA VAL A 18 -1.09 5.30 -8.50
C VAL A 18 -1.75 4.00 -8.07
N VAL A 19 -0.98 3.14 -7.38
CA VAL A 19 -1.45 1.89 -6.81
C VAL A 19 -0.89 1.77 -5.40
N GLY A 20 -1.73 1.43 -4.43
CA GLY A 20 -1.26 1.09 -3.08
C GLY A 20 -1.01 -0.41 -2.98
N ILE A 21 0.04 -0.83 -2.28
CA ILE A 21 0.28 -2.25 -1.99
C ILE A 21 0.53 -2.45 -0.49
N SER A 22 -0.08 -3.47 0.09
CA SER A 22 0.17 -3.88 1.47
C SER A 22 -0.13 -5.37 1.66
N PRO A 23 0.37 -6.00 2.74
CA PRO A 23 0.08 -7.39 3.04
C PRO A 23 -1.32 -7.66 3.57
N ASP A 24 -2.14 -6.61 3.72
CA ASP A 24 -3.51 -6.78 4.16
C ASP A 24 -4.33 -7.51 3.10
N SER A 25 -5.30 -8.31 3.54
CA SER A 25 -6.18 -9.05 2.65
C SER A 25 -7.06 -8.13 1.79
N PRO A 26 -7.56 -8.62 0.62
CA PRO A 26 -8.42 -7.84 -0.27
C PRO A 26 -9.70 -7.32 0.42
N GLU A 27 -10.23 -8.09 1.37
CA GLU A 27 -11.40 -7.68 2.17
C GLU A 27 -11.10 -6.46 3.05
N THR A 28 -9.91 -6.41 3.63
CA THR A 28 -9.45 -5.27 4.44
C THR A 28 -9.25 -4.06 3.55
N HIS A 29 -8.66 -4.23 2.36
CA HIS A 29 -8.52 -3.15 1.37
C HIS A 29 -9.86 -2.60 0.93
N LYS A 30 -10.84 -3.46 0.65
CA LYS A 30 -12.18 -3.03 0.28
C LYS A 30 -12.80 -2.15 1.37
N LYS A 31 -12.79 -2.62 2.62
CA LYS A 31 -13.30 -1.85 3.77
C LYS A 31 -12.53 -0.54 3.96
N PHE A 32 -11.22 -0.55 3.73
CA PHE A 32 -10.37 0.64 3.86
C PHE A 32 -10.66 1.67 2.77
N ALA A 33 -10.78 1.23 1.51
CA ALA A 33 -11.15 2.06 0.37
C ALA A 33 -12.54 2.67 0.56
N GLU A 34 -13.53 1.89 1.00
CA GLU A 34 -14.88 2.37 1.32
C GLU A 34 -14.86 3.39 2.46
N LYS A 35 -14.12 3.10 3.54
CA LYS A 35 -14.04 3.98 4.72
C LYS A 35 -13.38 5.32 4.41
N LEU A 36 -12.38 5.32 3.53
CA LEU A 36 -11.62 6.52 3.18
C LEU A 36 -12.06 7.14 1.85
N GLY A 37 -12.99 6.53 1.11
CA GLY A 37 -13.40 6.98 -0.23
C GLY A 37 -12.21 7.07 -1.17
N LEU A 38 -11.40 6.02 -1.26
CA LEU A 38 -10.25 5.96 -2.15
C LEU A 38 -10.68 5.48 -3.54
N ASP A 39 -10.21 6.19 -4.57
CA ASP A 39 -10.57 5.93 -5.97
C ASP A 39 -9.42 5.26 -6.77
N TYR A 40 -8.41 4.73 -6.09
CA TYR A 40 -7.26 4.06 -6.73
C TYR A 40 -7.13 2.62 -6.26
N PRO A 41 -6.55 1.73 -7.10
CA PRO A 41 -6.42 0.31 -6.78
C PRO A 41 -5.49 0.07 -5.59
N LEU A 42 -5.89 -0.89 -4.75
CA LEU A 42 -5.10 -1.43 -3.65
C LEU A 42 -4.82 -2.91 -3.94
N LEU A 43 -3.53 -3.27 -3.97
CA LEU A 43 -3.05 -4.62 -4.19
C LEU A 43 -2.71 -5.29 -2.86
N SER A 44 -3.21 -6.51 -2.70
CA SER A 44 -2.91 -7.39 -1.58
C SER A 44 -1.71 -8.26 -1.92
N ASP A 45 -0.65 -8.14 -1.12
CA ASP A 45 0.59 -8.92 -1.22
C ASP A 45 0.84 -9.67 0.10
N PRO A 46 -0.01 -10.66 0.44
CA PRO A 46 0.00 -11.30 1.75
C PRO A 46 1.29 -12.09 2.03
N ASP A 47 1.94 -12.60 0.99
CA ASP A 47 3.19 -13.36 1.06
C ASP A 47 4.45 -12.48 0.95
N HIS A 48 4.28 -11.15 0.84
CA HIS A 48 5.35 -10.16 0.64
C HIS A 48 6.22 -10.36 -0.61
N GLU A 49 5.87 -11.27 -1.53
CA GLU A 49 6.70 -11.59 -2.69
C GLU A 49 7.01 -10.34 -3.52
N PHE A 50 6.02 -9.48 -3.75
CA PHE A 50 6.23 -8.24 -4.50
C PHE A 50 6.99 -7.20 -3.68
N ILE A 51 6.62 -7.01 -2.41
CA ILE A 51 7.26 -6.02 -1.53
C ILE A 51 8.75 -6.35 -1.32
N GLU A 52 9.09 -7.63 -1.17
CA GLU A 52 10.47 -8.13 -1.08
C GLU A 52 11.20 -7.99 -2.41
N ALA A 53 10.59 -8.37 -3.53
CA ALA A 53 11.20 -8.25 -4.86
C ALA A 53 11.54 -6.79 -5.22
N CYS A 54 10.72 -5.83 -4.79
CA CYS A 54 11.00 -4.41 -4.98
C CYS A 54 12.00 -3.83 -3.96
N GLY A 55 12.45 -4.60 -2.97
CA GLY A 55 13.35 -4.12 -1.92
C GLY A 55 12.71 -3.11 -0.97
N PHE A 56 11.38 -3.04 -0.94
CA PHE A 56 10.62 -2.17 -0.02
C PHE A 56 10.43 -2.80 1.36
N TRP A 57 10.81 -4.07 1.53
CA TRP A 57 10.83 -4.73 2.83
C TRP A 57 12.00 -4.24 3.69
N ALA A 58 11.77 -3.15 4.41
CA ALA A 58 12.66 -2.71 5.48
C ALA A 58 12.33 -3.50 6.76
N ALA A 59 13.22 -4.39 7.19
CA ALA A 59 13.11 -5.06 8.48
C ALA A 59 13.03 -4.01 9.59
N LYS A 60 11.83 -3.75 10.08
CA LYS A 60 11.62 -2.79 11.16
C LYS A 60 12.03 -3.47 12.45
N THR A 61 13.27 -3.26 12.88
CA THR A 61 13.77 -3.73 14.17
C THR A 61 13.06 -2.96 15.28
N MET A 62 11.88 -3.42 15.66
CA MET A 62 11.19 -2.92 16.83
C MET A 62 11.87 -3.52 18.07
N TYR A 63 12.55 -2.66 18.83
CA TYR A 63 12.98 -2.93 20.21
C TYR A 63 14.02 -4.03 20.46
N ALA A 64 14.98 -4.27 19.56
CA ALA A 64 16.10 -5.20 19.81
C ALA A 64 15.65 -6.55 20.42
N LYS A 65 14.47 -7.04 20.03
CA LYS A 65 13.95 -8.33 20.45
C LYS A 65 13.67 -9.14 19.20
N GLU A 66 14.66 -9.94 18.87
CA GLU A 66 14.59 -11.09 18.00
C GLU A 66 13.53 -12.05 18.59
N TYR A 67 12.38 -12.16 17.94
CA TYR A 67 11.45 -13.25 18.21
C TYR A 67 11.78 -14.36 17.21
N MET A 68 12.50 -15.37 17.70
CA MET A 68 12.56 -16.70 17.09
C MET A 68 11.21 -17.41 17.21
#